data_AF-A0A519INW9-F1
#
_entry.id   AF-A0A519INW9-F1
#
_cell.length_a   1.000
_cell.length_b   1.000
_cell.length_c   1.000
_cell.angle_alpha   90.00
_cell.angle_beta   90.00
_cell.angle_gamma   90.00
#
_symmetry.space_group_name_H-M   'P 1'
#
loop_
_entity.id
_entity.type
_entity.pdbx_description
1 polymer ?
#
loop_
_entity_poly.entity_id
_entity_poly.type
_entity_poly.pdbx_seq_one_letter_code
_entity_poly.pdbx_strand_id
1 'polypeptide(L)'
;MHLLTPQELSVERLAGRPDDEPASCHILRNGQATGRHVEGAVLEAAARWQSFTLLLTTDDVPSEEFLHIHLLDPDLHCIDSATLGAMYSTGSFSLLPSSEPDTLRFRFIGDTDWSVQVLPQPGFRVPLWSEPTGVSRPVGFSRHFVVRGDPQRTPR
;
A
#
# COMPACT_ATOMS: atom_id res chain seq x y z
N MET A 1 -8.16 -0.95 -13.09
CA MET A 1 -6.71 -1.22 -12.88
C MET A 1 -6.39 -2.57 -13.47
N HIS A 2 -5.14 -2.82 -13.86
CA HIS A 2 -4.69 -4.15 -14.26
C HIS A 2 -3.89 -4.78 -13.12
N LEU A 3 -4.40 -5.85 -12.50
CA LEU A 3 -3.66 -6.61 -11.51
C LEU A 3 -2.42 -7.24 -12.16
N LEU A 4 -1.27 -7.09 -11.53
CA LEU A 4 -0.03 -7.71 -11.98
C LEU A 4 0.09 -9.08 -11.34
N THR A 5 0.52 -10.06 -12.13
CA THR A 5 0.82 -11.39 -11.64
C THR A 5 2.19 -11.41 -10.92
N PRO A 6 2.43 -12.39 -10.03
CA PRO A 6 3.75 -12.58 -9.39
C PRO A 6 4.90 -12.78 -10.38
N GLN A 7 4.61 -13.19 -11.62
CA GLN A 7 5.61 -13.34 -12.69
C GLN A 7 5.99 -11.97 -13.27
N GLU A 8 5.04 -11.04 -13.38
CA GLU A 8 5.31 -9.68 -13.89
C GLU A 8 6.03 -8.83 -12.84
N LEU A 9 5.56 -8.89 -11.59
CA LEU A 9 6.11 -8.14 -10.48
C LEU A 9 5.94 -8.90 -9.16
N SER A 10 7.03 -9.01 -8.41
CA SER A 10 7.04 -9.60 -7.08
C SER A 10 7.98 -8.82 -6.16
N VAL A 11 8.05 -9.21 -4.90
CA VAL A 11 8.98 -8.63 -3.93
C VAL A 11 9.79 -9.71 -3.24
N GLU A 12 10.99 -9.37 -2.81
CA GLU A 12 11.86 -10.25 -2.02
C GLU A 12 12.29 -9.51 -0.74
N ARG A 13 12.00 -10.10 0.42
CA ARG A 13 12.33 -9.50 1.73
C ARG A 13 13.84 -9.30 1.86
N LEU A 14 14.24 -8.12 2.30
CA LEU A 14 15.62 -7.84 2.69
C LEU A 14 15.97 -8.59 3.98
N ALA A 15 16.96 -9.47 3.90
CA ALA A 15 17.48 -10.19 5.07
C ALA A 15 18.43 -9.32 5.91
N GLY A 16 18.53 -9.63 7.20
CA GLY A 16 19.55 -9.06 8.08
C GLY A 16 19.30 -7.63 8.56
N ARG A 17 18.05 -7.11 8.44
CA ARG A 17 17.68 -5.87 9.12
C ARG A 17 17.49 -6.14 10.62
N PRO A 18 17.91 -5.21 11.50
CA PRO A 18 17.58 -5.25 12.92
C PRO A 18 16.06 -5.35 13.16
N ASP A 19 15.65 -5.99 14.26
CA ASP A 19 14.23 -6.13 14.63
C ASP A 19 13.53 -4.79 14.91
N ASP A 20 14.29 -3.72 15.19
CA ASP A 20 13.80 -2.36 15.43
C ASP A 20 13.71 -1.50 14.16
N GLU A 21 14.12 -2.01 13.00
CA GLU A 21 13.93 -1.36 11.71
C GLU A 21 12.67 -1.86 10.99
N PRO A 22 11.91 -0.97 10.30
CA PRO A 22 10.81 -1.40 9.45
C PRO A 22 11.24 -2.42 8.40
N ALA A 23 10.37 -3.40 8.16
CA ALA A 23 10.59 -4.39 7.11
C ALA A 23 10.73 -3.69 5.74
N SER A 24 11.54 -4.26 4.85
CA SER A 24 11.65 -3.77 3.49
C SER A 24 11.90 -4.90 2.52
N CYS A 25 11.44 -4.72 1.28
CA CYS A 25 11.64 -5.67 0.20
C CYS A 25 12.26 -5.02 -1.04
N HIS A 26 13.06 -5.80 -1.76
CA HIS A 26 13.43 -5.54 -3.14
C HIS A 26 12.23 -5.73 -4.06
N ILE A 27 12.06 -4.83 -5.02
CA ILE A 27 11.12 -5.03 -6.12
C ILE A 27 11.80 -5.87 -7.19
N LEU A 28 11.17 -6.97 -7.57
CA LEU A 28 11.54 -7.82 -8.70
C LEU A 28 10.59 -7.58 -9.86
N ARG A 29 11.13 -7.40 -11.07
CA ARG A 29 10.33 -7.33 -12.32
C ARG A 29 10.75 -8.50 -13.21
N ASN A 30 9.80 -9.33 -13.61
CA ASN A 30 10.09 -10.58 -14.34
C ASN A 30 11.14 -11.46 -13.62
N GLY A 31 11.08 -11.51 -12.29
CA GLY A 31 12.04 -12.24 -11.45
C GLY A 31 13.44 -11.64 -11.37
N GLN A 32 13.67 -10.43 -11.90
CA GLN A 32 14.96 -9.74 -11.84
C GLN A 32 14.92 -8.58 -10.86
N ALA A 33 15.95 -8.47 -10.02
CA ALA A 33 16.09 -7.37 -9.07
C ALA A 33 16.21 -6.03 -9.79
N THR A 34 15.38 -5.08 -9.40
CA THR A 34 15.34 -3.74 -10.01
C THR A 34 16.27 -2.74 -9.33
N GLY A 35 16.82 -3.11 -8.17
CA GLY A 35 17.55 -2.20 -7.28
C GLY A 35 16.67 -1.19 -6.54
N ARG A 36 15.34 -1.32 -6.65
CA ARG A 36 14.37 -0.51 -5.90
C ARG A 36 13.84 -1.27 -4.69
N HIS A 37 13.44 -0.50 -3.68
CA HIS A 37 12.92 -1.02 -2.43
C HIS A 37 11.69 -0.26 -1.97
N VAL A 38 10.83 -0.98 -1.25
CA VAL A 38 9.67 -0.42 -0.53
C VAL A 38 9.61 -1.01 0.88
N GLU A 39 8.87 -0.36 1.76
CA GLU A 39 8.56 -0.87 3.10
C GLU A 39 7.60 -2.07 3.01
N GLY A 40 7.66 -2.96 4.01
CA GLY A 40 6.93 -4.22 4.05
C GLY A 40 7.83 -5.45 3.84
N ALA A 41 7.26 -6.63 4.08
CA ALA A 41 7.89 -7.94 3.97
C ALA A 41 7.23 -8.83 2.90
N VAL A 42 5.92 -8.72 2.72
CA VAL A 42 5.12 -9.57 1.82
C VAL A 42 4.33 -8.70 0.85
N LEU A 43 4.23 -9.12 -0.41
CA LEU A 43 3.38 -8.45 -1.42
C LEU A 43 1.97 -9.05 -1.38
N GLU A 44 1.00 -8.22 -1.01
CA GLU A 44 -0.43 -8.58 -0.98
C GLU A 44 -1.09 -8.39 -2.34
N ALA A 45 -0.78 -7.28 -3.01
CA ALA A 45 -1.26 -7.00 -4.35
C ALA A 45 -0.35 -6.03 -5.10
N ALA A 46 -0.27 -6.20 -6.41
CA ALA A 46 0.32 -5.25 -7.32
C ALA A 46 -0.68 -4.92 -8.44
N ALA A 47 -0.84 -3.64 -8.76
CA ALA A 47 -1.74 -3.19 -9.81
C ALA A 47 -1.10 -2.07 -10.62
N ARG A 48 -1.35 -2.07 -11.93
CA ARG A 48 -0.92 -1.01 -12.84
C ARG A 48 -2.12 -0.19 -13.28
N TRP A 49 -1.94 1.12 -13.29
CA TRP A 49 -2.87 2.05 -13.91
C TRP A 49 -2.09 3.12 -14.66
N GLN A 50 -2.33 3.21 -15.97
CA GLN A 50 -1.49 4.01 -16.87
C GLN A 50 -0.02 3.61 -16.70
N SER A 51 0.84 4.59 -16.41
CA SER A 51 2.27 4.40 -16.22
C SER A 51 2.66 4.16 -14.74
N PHE A 52 1.70 4.20 -13.82
CA PHE A 52 1.95 4.01 -12.39
C PHE A 52 1.76 2.57 -11.96
N THR A 53 2.55 2.15 -10.97
CA THR A 53 2.43 0.85 -10.32
C THR A 53 2.07 1.06 -8.85
N LEU A 54 0.94 0.52 -8.41
CA LEU A 54 0.52 0.50 -7.01
C LEU A 54 0.93 -0.84 -6.40
N LEU A 55 1.66 -0.80 -5.29
CA LEU A 55 2.04 -1.97 -4.50
C LEU A 55 1.42 -1.89 -3.12
N LEU A 56 0.86 -3.00 -2.65
CA LEU A 56 0.37 -3.19 -1.31
C LEU A 56 1.23 -4.26 -0.63
N THR A 57 1.87 -3.90 0.47
CA THR A 57 2.76 -4.79 1.22
C THR A 57 2.41 -4.85 2.71
N THR A 58 2.70 -5.97 3.36
CA THR A 58 2.48 -6.18 4.81
C THR A 58 3.78 -6.58 5.49
N ASP A 59 3.92 -6.34 6.79
CA ASP A 59 5.17 -6.58 7.53
C ASP A 59 5.39 -8.05 7.95
N ASP A 60 4.38 -8.92 7.78
CA ASP A 60 4.42 -10.33 8.20
C ASP A 60 4.78 -10.48 9.69
N VAL A 61 4.23 -9.58 10.52
CA VAL A 61 4.42 -9.53 11.98
C VAL A 61 3.11 -9.97 12.64
N PRO A 62 3.11 -11.08 13.40
CA PRO A 62 1.94 -11.51 14.13
C PRO A 62 1.42 -10.41 15.06
N SER A 63 0.10 -10.19 15.08
CA SER A 63 -0.63 -9.27 15.99
C SER A 63 -0.47 -7.76 15.77
N GLU A 64 0.38 -7.34 14.83
CA GLU A 64 0.49 -5.95 14.36
C GLU A 64 0.48 -5.93 12.82
N GLU A 65 -0.72 -5.76 12.25
CA GLU A 65 -0.91 -5.82 10.81
C GLU A 65 -0.95 -4.40 10.22
N PHE A 66 0.18 -3.97 9.65
CA PHE A 66 0.28 -2.76 8.84
C PHE A 66 0.29 -3.13 7.35
N LEU A 67 -0.57 -2.45 6.59
CA LEU A 67 -0.59 -2.49 5.14
C LEU A 67 0.03 -1.20 4.60
N HIS A 68 1.14 -1.33 3.91
CA HIS A 68 1.82 -0.23 3.25
C HIS A 68 1.34 -0.14 1.81
N ILE A 69 0.96 1.06 1.40
CA ILE A 69 0.47 1.39 0.06
C ILE A 69 1.52 2.27 -0.58
N HIS A 70 2.16 1.78 -1.63
CA HIS A 70 3.22 2.48 -2.38
C HIS A 70 2.77 2.74 -3.80
N LEU A 71 2.85 3.99 -4.25
CA LEU A 71 2.68 4.33 -5.65
C LEU A 71 4.04 4.62 -6.28
N LEU A 72 4.32 3.90 -7.35
CA LEU A 72 5.57 3.96 -8.06
C LEU A 72 5.41 4.58 -9.44
N ASP A 73 6.43 5.35 -9.85
CA ASP A 73 6.58 5.83 -11.22
C ASP A 73 7.03 4.70 -12.19
N PRO A 74 7.17 4.97 -13.50
CA PRO A 74 7.57 3.94 -14.48
C PRO A 74 8.94 3.29 -14.20
N ASP A 75 9.84 4.06 -13.57
CA ASP A 75 11.20 3.66 -13.17
C ASP A 75 11.25 3.02 -11.77
N LEU A 76 10.07 2.75 -11.21
CA LEU A 76 9.81 2.13 -9.91
C LEU A 76 10.32 2.97 -8.71
N HIS A 77 10.43 4.29 -8.87
CA HIS A 77 10.61 5.17 -7.71
C HIS A 77 9.29 5.33 -6.97
N CYS A 78 9.33 5.21 -5.64
CA CYS A 78 8.18 5.53 -4.80
C CYS A 78 7.94 7.05 -4.81
N ILE A 79 6.82 7.46 -5.40
CA ILE A 79 6.42 8.87 -5.52
C ILE A 79 5.32 9.26 -4.52
N ASP A 80 4.68 8.26 -3.90
CA ASP A 80 3.68 8.49 -2.87
C ASP A 80 3.47 7.24 -2.01
N SER A 81 3.20 7.43 -0.72
CA SER A 81 2.97 6.32 0.20
C SER A 81 1.95 6.65 1.29
N ALA A 82 1.35 5.58 1.82
CA ALA A 82 0.48 5.60 2.98
C ALA A 82 0.58 4.28 3.72
N THR A 83 0.41 4.31 5.04
CA THR A 83 0.31 3.11 5.86
C THR A 83 -1.10 3.05 6.43
N LEU A 84 -1.74 1.89 6.26
CA LEU A 84 -3.02 1.54 6.83
C LEU A 84 -2.81 0.51 7.92
N GLY A 85 -3.20 0.82 9.15
CA GLY A 85 -3.12 -0.12 10.25
C GLY A 85 -3.51 0.50 11.57
N ALA A 86 -3.69 -0.35 12.57
CA ALA A 86 -3.89 0.07 13.95
C ALA A 86 -3.23 -0.96 14.86
N MET A 87 -2.68 -0.50 15.99
CA MET A 87 -2.15 -1.38 17.01
C MET A 87 -3.23 -2.36 17.49
N TYR A 88 -2.83 -3.59 17.78
CA TYR A 88 -3.70 -4.65 18.33
C TYR A 88 -4.86 -5.06 17.41
N SER A 89 -4.69 -4.92 16.11
CA SER A 89 -5.70 -5.32 15.13
C SER A 89 -5.16 -6.40 14.22
N THR A 90 -5.89 -7.50 14.10
CA THR A 90 -5.63 -8.52 13.10
C THR A 90 -6.41 -8.19 11.82
N GLY A 91 -5.71 -8.10 10.70
CA GLY A 91 -6.30 -7.93 9.38
C GLY A 91 -6.03 -9.19 8.55
N SER A 92 -6.96 -9.52 7.66
CA SER A 92 -6.66 -10.40 6.52
C SER A 92 -6.87 -9.61 5.25
N PHE A 93 -5.89 -9.65 4.34
CA PHE A 93 -6.00 -8.96 3.07
C PHE A 93 -6.84 -9.80 2.10
N SER A 94 -7.79 -9.16 1.43
CA SER A 94 -8.50 -9.78 0.31
C SER A 94 -8.90 -8.75 -0.74
N LEU A 95 -8.62 -9.04 -2.01
CA LEU A 95 -9.02 -8.18 -3.11
C LEU A 95 -10.55 -8.21 -3.31
N LEU A 96 -11.12 -7.04 -3.57
CA LEU A 96 -12.52 -6.86 -3.90
C LEU A 96 -12.67 -6.40 -5.36
N PRO A 97 -13.77 -6.76 -6.05
CA PRO A 97 -14.05 -6.23 -7.37
C PRO A 97 -14.19 -4.70 -7.36
N SER A 98 -13.63 -4.07 -8.38
CA SER A 98 -13.74 -2.62 -8.63
C SER A 98 -14.30 -2.38 -10.03
N SER A 99 -15.34 -1.55 -10.14
CA SER A 99 -15.88 -1.08 -11.41
C SER A 99 -15.11 0.12 -12.00
N GLU A 100 -14.27 0.74 -11.19
CA GLU A 100 -13.51 1.95 -11.56
C GLU A 100 -12.12 1.58 -12.08
N PRO A 101 -11.68 2.15 -13.21
CA PRO A 101 -10.42 1.79 -13.83
C PRO A 101 -9.20 2.27 -13.03
N ASP A 102 -9.34 3.27 -12.17
CA ASP A 102 -8.29 3.94 -11.39
C ASP A 102 -8.30 3.57 -9.91
N THR A 103 -9.20 2.66 -9.50
CA THR A 103 -9.40 2.31 -8.08
C THR A 103 -9.13 0.84 -7.82
N LEU A 104 -8.27 0.54 -6.84
CA LEU A 104 -8.12 -0.78 -6.25
C LEU A 104 -9.02 -0.88 -5.02
N ARG A 105 -9.80 -1.95 -4.89
CA ARG A 105 -10.62 -2.22 -3.71
C ARG A 105 -10.16 -3.49 -3.02
N PHE A 106 -10.18 -3.49 -1.70
CA PHE A 106 -9.79 -4.63 -0.90
C PHE A 106 -10.46 -4.56 0.47
N ARG A 107 -10.59 -5.69 1.14
CA ARG A 107 -10.91 -5.76 2.56
C ARG A 107 -9.64 -6.01 3.34
N PHE A 108 -9.55 -5.34 4.49
CA PHE A 108 -8.45 -5.53 5.43
C PHE A 108 -8.98 -5.41 6.86
N ILE A 109 -8.14 -4.90 7.77
CA ILE A 109 -8.37 -4.66 9.19
C ILE A 109 -9.82 -4.31 9.56
N GLY A 110 -10.36 -5.01 10.57
CA GLY A 110 -11.71 -4.79 11.10
C GLY A 110 -12.84 -5.02 10.08
N ASP A 111 -12.66 -5.96 9.15
CA ASP A 111 -13.58 -6.25 8.03
C ASP A 111 -13.97 -5.01 7.22
N THR A 112 -13.11 -3.99 7.22
CA THR A 112 -13.38 -2.72 6.56
C THR A 112 -13.04 -2.85 5.08
N ASP A 113 -13.98 -2.46 4.23
CA ASP A 113 -13.76 -2.33 2.79
C ASP A 113 -13.02 -1.00 2.51
N TRP A 114 -11.82 -1.13 2.00
CA TRP A 114 -10.95 -0.02 1.63
C TRP A 114 -10.91 0.16 0.11
N SER A 115 -10.58 1.37 -0.30
CA SER A 115 -10.29 1.70 -1.69
C SER A 115 -9.11 2.66 -1.78
N VAL A 116 -8.29 2.44 -2.81
CA VAL A 116 -7.18 3.31 -3.19
C VAL A 116 -7.41 3.75 -4.62
N GLN A 117 -7.73 5.04 -4.79
CA GLN A 117 -7.91 5.66 -6.09
C GLN A 117 -6.63 6.39 -6.49
N VAL A 118 -6.00 5.99 -7.59
CA VAL A 118 -4.83 6.68 -8.14
C VAL A 118 -5.26 7.87 -8.99
N LEU A 119 -4.60 9.01 -8.78
CA LEU A 119 -4.88 10.25 -9.48
C LEU A 119 -3.95 10.40 -10.69
N PRO A 120 -4.46 10.86 -11.85
CA PRO A 120 -3.62 11.04 -13.03
C PRO A 120 -2.64 12.22 -12.88
N GLN A 121 -2.92 13.13 -11.96
CA GLN A 121 -2.07 14.26 -11.57
C GLN A 121 -2.10 14.41 -10.05
N PRO A 122 -1.03 14.94 -9.43
CA PRO A 122 -1.00 15.12 -7.98
C PRO A 122 -2.13 16.07 -7.54
N GLY A 123 -2.94 15.62 -6.59
CA GLY A 123 -3.95 16.44 -5.93
C GLY A 123 -3.36 17.15 -4.70
N PHE A 124 -3.87 18.34 -4.40
CA PHE A 124 -3.53 19.04 -3.16
C PHE A 124 -4.04 18.29 -1.92
N ARG A 125 -3.26 18.33 -0.84
CA ARG A 125 -3.58 17.71 0.45
C ARG A 125 -3.22 18.68 1.58
N VAL A 126 -4.08 18.74 2.60
CA VAL A 126 -3.73 19.38 3.87
C VAL A 126 -3.10 18.33 4.80
N PRO A 127 -1.84 18.48 5.25
CA PRO A 127 -1.22 17.54 6.18
C PRO A 127 -2.09 17.30 7.42
N LEU A 128 -2.16 16.05 7.91
CA LEU A 128 -2.78 15.64 9.19
C LEU A 128 -4.30 15.75 9.31
N TRP A 129 -5.02 16.24 8.29
CA TRP A 129 -6.49 16.44 8.37
C TRP A 129 -7.29 15.71 7.29
N SER A 130 -6.62 15.15 6.28
CA SER A 130 -7.27 14.64 5.06
C SER A 130 -7.47 13.13 4.98
N GLU A 131 -6.96 12.38 5.96
CA GLU A 131 -6.88 10.92 5.88
C GLU A 131 -7.93 10.25 6.78
N PRO A 132 -8.49 9.09 6.36
CA PRO A 132 -9.35 8.29 7.21
C PRO A 132 -8.65 7.82 8.49
N THR A 133 -9.44 7.45 9.51
CA THR A 133 -8.92 6.83 10.73
C THR A 133 -8.10 5.58 10.39
N GLY A 134 -6.90 5.43 10.98
CA GLY A 134 -6.01 4.30 10.72
C GLY A 134 -5.13 4.46 9.47
N VAL A 135 -5.25 5.56 8.73
CA VAL A 135 -4.37 5.89 7.60
C VAL A 135 -3.38 6.98 8.02
N SER A 136 -2.09 6.71 7.87
CA SER A 136 -1.01 7.67 8.07
C SER A 136 -0.20 7.83 6.79
N ARG A 137 0.45 8.99 6.62
CA ARG A 137 1.26 9.32 5.44
C ARG A 137 2.43 10.20 5.85
N PRO A 138 3.54 10.20 5.09
CA PRO A 138 4.56 11.22 5.22
C PRO A 138 3.97 12.65 5.10
N VAL A 139 4.60 13.59 5.80
CA VAL A 139 4.23 15.00 5.76
C VAL A 139 4.45 15.54 4.34
N GLY A 140 3.47 16.26 3.81
CA GLY A 140 3.46 16.72 2.42
C GLY A 140 2.14 17.41 2.05
N PHE A 141 2.18 18.20 0.98
CA PHE A 141 1.06 19.01 0.48
C PHE A 141 0.42 18.45 -0.79
N SER A 142 0.90 17.31 -1.28
CA SER A 142 0.39 16.63 -2.45
C SER A 142 0.17 15.15 -2.17
N ARG A 143 -0.72 14.55 -2.95
CA ARG A 143 -0.91 13.10 -3.03
C ARG A 143 -1.24 12.70 -4.46
N HIS A 144 -0.74 11.55 -4.89
CA HIS A 144 -1.06 10.89 -6.14
C HIS A 144 -2.10 9.78 -5.96
N PHE A 145 -2.53 9.48 -4.75
CA PHE A 145 -3.69 8.63 -4.53
C PHE A 145 -4.52 9.07 -3.33
N VAL A 146 -5.78 8.62 -3.30
CA VAL A 146 -6.71 8.85 -2.20
C VAL A 146 -7.07 7.49 -1.59
N VAL A 147 -6.88 7.36 -0.27
CA VAL A 147 -7.38 6.21 0.50
C VAL A 147 -8.76 6.56 1.04
N ARG A 148 -9.71 5.64 0.89
CA ARG A 148 -11.03 5.74 1.52
C ARG A 148 -11.39 4.42 2.19
N GLY A 149 -12.03 4.53 3.34
CA GLY A 149 -12.61 3.44 4.10
C GLY A 149 -13.46 4.04 5.20
N ASP A 150 -14.42 3.25 5.70
CA ASP A 150 -15.27 3.64 6.83
C ASP A 150 -15.06 2.64 7.97
N PRO A 151 -13.90 2.69 8.65
CA PRO A 151 -13.61 1.78 9.74
C PRO A 151 -14.56 2.07 10.90
N GLN A 152 -15.16 1.01 11.45
CA GLN A 152 -15.97 1.16 12.66
C GLN A 152 -15.11 1.73 13.79
N ARG A 153 -15.55 2.84 14.37
CA ARG A 153 -14.96 3.32 15.62
C ARG A 153 -15.30 2.32 16.71
N THR A 154 -14.31 1.60 17.23
CA THR A 154 -14.50 0.82 18.44
C THR A 154 -14.97 1.78 19.55
N PRO A 155 -16.11 1.56 20.22
CA PRO A 155 -16.47 2.34 21.38
C PRO A 155 -15.38 2.14 22.44
N ARG A 156 -14.85 3.25 22.97
CA ARG A 156 -13.93 3.26 24.11
C ARG A 156 -14.63 2.79 25.38
#